data_AF-A0A369K643-F1
#
_entry.id   AF-A0A369K643-F1
#
_cell.length_a   1.000
_cell.length_b   1.000
_cell.length_c   1.000
_cell.angle_alpha   90.00
_cell.angle_beta   90.00
_cell.angle_gamma   90.00
#
_symmetry.space_group_name_H-M   'P 1'
#
loop_
_entity.id
_entity.type
_entity.pdbx_description
1 polymer ?
#
loop_
_entity_poly.entity_id
_entity_poly.type
_entity_poly.pdbx_seq_one_letter_code
_entity_poly.pdbx_strand_id
1 'polypeptide(L)'
;MELIPSELKVHIGTFCTRATLASLAQVHTSYQKESERTLYKRISIQTSSEEVTCLETLSSNSEKAGLVRSLTIEFPRRWSTESCNTALVLSRALDHTHALSHLRIKLPLNKPEDDSVLPQLNRAIRSDHFRLVSLYCNDYFDIVEIIQNQPRLQLLAIYTNGGDTELLRKLISLRSSEPTASFPIIVALERESFLPFYDHISVFPTFCRALRSAIFPSCAESFLQDDSRGLVASVDEVSQVSIYLAELSTPGIIHDMLRDMARSFPLVSWLNIALESPDIYYPDFAASLSVVTNLTELHFHMWNNGEKNHPGLSHVQKQTYAQEWGEACPDLFQVTFLDGTTIEKNEGEWETLD
;
A
#
# COMPACT_ATOMS: atom_id res chain seq x y z
N MET A 1 1.19 -14.56 48.26
CA MET A 1 0.75 -13.61 47.22
C MET A 1 0.42 -14.42 45.99
N GLU A 2 -0.83 -14.38 45.54
CA GLU A 2 -1.22 -15.03 44.29
C GLU A 2 -0.52 -14.33 43.13
N LEU A 3 0.11 -15.13 42.27
CA LEU A 3 0.80 -14.63 41.08
C LEU A 3 -0.25 -14.27 40.04
N ILE A 4 -0.25 -13.01 39.56
CA ILE A 4 -1.09 -12.60 38.44
C ILE A 4 -0.75 -13.48 37.22
N PRO A 5 -1.74 -14.13 36.58
CA PRO A 5 -1.56 -14.90 35.34
C PRO A 5 -0.88 -14.09 34.24
N SER A 6 -0.10 -14.76 33.39
CA SER A 6 0.63 -14.15 32.27
C SER A 6 -0.29 -13.37 31.32
N GLU A 7 -1.48 -13.89 31.08
CA GLU A 7 -2.49 -13.33 30.18
C GLU A 7 -2.95 -11.95 30.69
N LEU A 8 -3.18 -11.82 32.00
CA LEU A 8 -3.56 -10.55 32.61
C LEU A 8 -2.41 -9.56 32.59
N LYS A 9 -1.15 -10.01 32.77
CA LYS A 9 0.02 -9.12 32.67
C LYS A 9 0.19 -8.56 31.26
N VAL A 10 0.03 -9.41 30.24
CA VAL A 10 0.07 -8.99 28.83
C VAL A 10 -1.05 -7.98 28.56
N HIS A 11 -2.26 -8.26 29.03
CA HIS A 11 -3.40 -7.35 28.86
C HIS A 11 -3.21 -6.01 29.57
N ILE A 12 -2.68 -6.00 30.81
CA ILE A 12 -2.30 -4.76 31.49
C ILE A 12 -1.24 -4.01 30.66
N GLY A 13 -0.26 -4.74 30.13
CA GLY A 13 0.80 -4.18 29.29
C GLY A 13 0.28 -3.43 28.06
N THR A 14 -0.85 -3.82 27.47
CA THR A 14 -1.43 -3.11 26.31
C THR A 14 -1.94 -1.71 26.63
N PHE A 15 -2.16 -1.38 27.92
CA PHE A 15 -2.55 -0.04 28.37
C PHE A 15 -1.37 0.78 28.89
N CYS A 16 -0.17 0.21 28.96
CA CYS A 16 1.01 0.87 29.48
C CYS A 16 1.75 1.64 28.38
N THR A 17 2.33 2.79 28.73
CA THR A 17 3.28 3.48 27.85
C THR A 17 4.57 2.67 27.69
N ARG A 18 5.36 2.93 26.63
CA ARG A 18 6.67 2.28 26.45
C ARG A 18 7.60 2.50 27.65
N ALA A 19 7.60 3.71 28.22
CA ALA A 19 8.40 4.05 29.40
C ALA A 19 7.95 3.24 30.64
N THR A 20 6.64 3.09 30.81
CA THR A 20 6.08 2.24 31.88
C THR A 20 6.46 0.77 31.68
N LEU A 21 6.35 0.24 30.46
CA LEU A 21 6.75 -1.14 30.14
C LEU A 21 8.24 -1.39 30.38
N ALA A 22 9.10 -0.44 29.98
CA ALA A 22 10.54 -0.52 30.24
C ALA A 22 10.83 -0.52 31.75
N SER A 23 10.13 0.32 32.52
CA SER A 23 10.24 0.35 33.98
C SER A 23 9.76 -0.97 34.60
N LEU A 24 8.59 -1.48 34.19
CA LEU A 24 8.05 -2.77 34.66
C LEU A 24 8.99 -3.93 34.34
N ALA A 25 9.66 -3.88 33.20
CA ALA A 25 10.63 -4.90 32.82
C ALA A 25 11.85 -4.93 33.77
N GLN A 26 12.22 -3.78 34.34
CA GLN A 26 13.36 -3.65 35.26
C GLN A 26 12.97 -3.89 36.72
N VAL A 27 11.71 -3.64 37.12
CA VAL A 27 11.29 -3.66 38.52
C VAL A 27 11.21 -5.08 39.09
N HIS A 28 10.71 -6.06 38.32
CA HIS A 28 10.55 -7.42 38.84
C HIS A 28 10.60 -8.49 37.74
N THR A 29 11.33 -9.57 37.98
CA THR A 29 11.52 -10.69 37.02
C THR A 29 10.21 -11.33 36.56
N SER A 30 9.19 -11.35 37.42
CA SER A 30 7.87 -11.89 37.07
C SER A 30 7.08 -11.04 36.05
N TYR A 31 7.47 -9.78 35.85
CA TYR A 31 6.93 -8.88 34.82
C TYR A 31 7.88 -8.68 33.65
N GLN A 32 9.18 -8.96 33.83
CA GLN A 32 10.21 -8.76 32.82
C GLN A 32 9.82 -9.35 31.47
N LYS A 33 9.58 -10.67 31.42
CA LYS A 33 9.30 -11.38 30.17
C LYS A 33 8.09 -10.81 29.42
N GLU A 34 6.96 -10.60 30.11
CA GLU A 34 5.73 -10.13 29.45
C GLU A 34 5.80 -8.64 29.10
N SER A 35 6.51 -7.84 29.90
CA SER A 35 6.74 -6.41 29.62
C SER A 35 7.65 -6.23 28.42
N GLU A 36 8.77 -6.98 28.35
CA GLU A 36 9.67 -6.97 27.19
C GLU A 36 8.95 -7.48 25.94
N ARG A 37 8.20 -8.58 26.04
CA ARG A 37 7.41 -9.09 24.92
C ARG A 37 6.45 -8.03 24.38
N THR A 38 5.77 -7.29 25.26
CA THR A 38 4.85 -6.22 24.85
C THR A 38 5.61 -5.03 24.27
N LEU A 39 6.73 -4.64 24.87
CA LEU A 39 7.56 -3.50 24.46
C LEU A 39 8.20 -3.70 23.07
N TYR A 40 8.67 -4.92 22.78
CA TYR A 40 9.35 -5.26 21.52
C TYR A 40 8.39 -5.78 20.44
N LYS A 41 7.13 -6.11 20.77
CA LYS A 41 6.15 -6.64 19.80
C LYS A 41 6.02 -5.74 18.56
N ARG A 42 5.95 -4.42 18.78
CA ARG A 42 5.81 -3.41 17.73
C ARG A 42 6.86 -2.31 17.91
N ILE A 43 7.66 -2.09 16.89
CA ILE A 43 8.76 -1.14 16.90
C ILE A 43 8.58 -0.18 15.73
N SER A 44 8.66 1.12 16.00
CA SER A 44 8.71 2.18 15.00
C SER A 44 9.99 2.96 15.29
N ILE A 45 10.86 3.08 14.30
CA ILE A 45 12.17 3.74 14.40
C ILE A 45 12.25 4.81 13.33
N GLN A 46 12.48 6.05 13.75
CA GLN A 46 12.90 7.13 12.87
C GLN A 46 14.43 7.23 12.91
N THR A 47 15.10 7.01 11.78
CA THR A 47 16.57 6.87 11.77
C THR A 47 17.32 8.18 11.98
N SER A 48 16.64 9.33 11.96
CA SER A 48 17.21 10.62 12.36
C SER A 48 17.16 10.88 13.87
N SER A 49 16.86 9.85 14.69
CA SER A 49 16.68 9.98 16.14
C SER A 49 17.56 8.99 16.89
N GLU A 50 17.62 9.13 18.22
CA GLU A 50 18.35 8.20 19.11
C GLU A 50 17.77 6.77 19.09
N GLU A 51 16.60 6.56 18.48
CA GLU A 51 15.94 5.26 18.31
C GLU A 51 16.79 4.27 17.47
N VAL A 52 17.80 4.74 16.73
CA VAL A 52 18.74 3.86 15.98
C VAL A 52 19.47 2.87 16.91
N THR A 53 19.72 3.24 18.16
CA THR A 53 20.31 2.33 19.17
C THR A 53 19.44 1.09 19.43
N CYS A 54 18.12 1.20 19.25
CA CYS A 54 17.22 0.06 19.29
C CYS A 54 17.57 -0.92 18.16
N LEU A 55 17.83 -0.44 16.95
CA LEU A 55 18.18 -1.28 15.82
C LEU A 55 19.52 -2.00 16.02
N GLU A 56 20.52 -1.32 16.59
CA GLU A 56 21.79 -1.92 16.99
C GLU A 56 21.58 -3.04 18.02
N THR A 57 20.68 -2.83 18.98
CA THR A 57 20.29 -3.86 19.96
C THR A 57 19.66 -5.06 19.26
N LEU A 58 18.74 -4.85 18.31
CA LEU A 58 18.13 -5.95 17.54
C LEU A 58 19.17 -6.71 16.70
N SER A 59 20.18 -6.00 16.18
CA SER A 59 21.27 -6.63 15.40
C SER A 59 22.24 -7.46 16.22
N SER A 60 22.32 -7.23 17.53
CA SER A 60 23.29 -7.87 18.45
C SER A 60 22.65 -8.82 19.47
N ASN A 61 21.33 -8.75 19.67
CA ASN A 61 20.58 -9.55 20.63
C ASN A 61 19.41 -10.28 19.94
N SER A 62 19.66 -11.54 19.58
CA SER A 62 18.69 -12.38 18.87
C SER A 62 17.45 -12.71 19.70
N GLU A 63 17.57 -12.82 21.03
CA GLU A 63 16.42 -13.09 21.91
C GLU A 63 15.41 -11.95 21.84
N LYS A 64 15.88 -10.70 21.93
CA LYS A 64 15.02 -9.51 21.82
C LYS A 64 14.49 -9.32 20.41
N ALA A 65 15.33 -9.53 19.39
CA ALA A 65 14.91 -9.46 17.99
C ALA A 65 13.82 -10.49 17.67
N GLY A 66 13.89 -11.68 18.26
CA GLY A 66 12.86 -12.72 18.15
C GLY A 66 11.50 -12.35 18.75
N LEU A 67 11.38 -11.25 19.52
CA LEU A 67 10.10 -10.75 20.04
C LEU A 67 9.36 -9.84 19.05
N VAL A 68 10.06 -9.32 18.03
CA VAL A 68 9.52 -8.33 17.10
C VAL A 68 8.54 -8.98 16.13
N ARG A 69 7.30 -8.49 16.11
CA ARG A 69 6.24 -8.93 15.18
C ARG A 69 5.97 -7.90 14.08
N SER A 70 6.08 -6.63 14.42
CA SER A 70 5.87 -5.50 13.52
C SER A 70 7.01 -4.50 13.66
N LEU A 71 7.63 -4.15 12.54
CA LEU A 71 8.75 -3.22 12.46
C LEU A 71 8.47 -2.17 11.39
N THR A 72 8.45 -0.90 11.81
CA THR A 72 8.37 0.28 10.94
C THR A 72 9.67 1.06 11.04
N ILE A 73 10.27 1.39 9.90
CA ILE A 73 11.52 2.14 9.83
C ILE A 73 11.40 3.24 8.80
N GLU A 74 11.66 4.46 9.25
CA GLU A 74 11.58 5.66 8.42
C GLU A 74 12.94 6.33 8.32
N PHE A 75 13.43 6.45 7.08
CA PHE A 75 14.65 7.16 6.78
C PHE A 75 14.37 8.63 6.43
N PRO A 76 15.37 9.52 6.62
CA PRO A 76 15.32 10.89 6.14
C PRO A 76 15.00 10.98 4.64
N ARG A 77 14.60 12.16 4.18
CA ARG A 77 14.30 12.38 2.75
C ARG A 77 15.49 12.17 1.81
N ARG A 78 16.72 12.28 2.32
CA ARG A 78 17.96 12.16 1.55
C ARG A 78 18.89 11.15 2.20
N TRP A 79 19.60 10.40 1.37
CA TRP A 79 20.69 9.55 1.83
C TRP A 79 21.83 10.41 2.39
N SER A 80 22.39 9.91 3.47
CA SER A 80 23.63 10.31 4.13
C SER A 80 24.44 9.05 4.46
N THR A 81 25.74 9.18 4.72
CA THR A 81 26.58 8.07 5.18
C THR A 81 25.98 7.35 6.40
N GLU A 82 25.42 8.10 7.34
CA GLU A 82 24.75 7.56 8.53
C GLU A 82 23.50 6.75 8.19
N SER A 83 22.66 7.23 7.26
CA SER A 83 21.48 6.49 6.81
C SER A 83 21.86 5.22 6.04
N CYS A 84 22.93 5.23 5.24
CA CYS A 84 23.46 4.03 4.59
C CYS A 84 23.93 3.01 5.65
N ASN A 85 24.73 3.45 6.62
CA ASN A 85 25.16 2.59 7.73
C ASN A 85 23.97 2.01 8.50
N THR A 86 22.95 2.83 8.77
CA THR A 86 21.72 2.39 9.46
C THR A 86 20.96 1.34 8.64
N ALA A 87 20.90 1.48 7.32
CA ALA A 87 20.33 0.46 6.43
C ALA A 87 21.11 -0.86 6.47
N LEU A 88 22.45 -0.82 6.61
CA LEU A 88 23.29 -2.01 6.81
C LEU A 88 23.15 -2.61 8.22
N VAL A 89 22.83 -1.82 9.24
CA VAL A 89 22.44 -2.35 10.57
C VAL A 89 21.06 -3.01 10.48
N LEU A 90 20.14 -2.42 9.71
CA LEU A 90 18.81 -2.98 9.48
C LEU A 90 18.88 -4.36 8.84
N SER A 91 19.66 -4.53 7.77
CA SER A 91 19.79 -5.85 7.12
C SER A 91 20.21 -6.93 8.12
N ARG A 92 21.18 -6.65 9.01
CA ARG A 92 21.64 -7.55 10.08
C ARG A 92 20.62 -7.76 11.20
N ALA A 93 19.83 -6.74 11.52
CA ALA A 93 18.75 -6.87 12.50
C ALA A 93 17.66 -7.82 11.99
N LEU A 94 17.31 -7.72 10.70
CA LEU A 94 16.28 -8.56 10.07
C LEU A 94 16.62 -10.06 10.17
N ASP A 95 17.89 -10.44 10.05
CA ASP A 95 18.36 -11.83 10.19
C ASP A 95 17.98 -12.46 11.56
N HIS A 96 17.81 -11.64 12.59
CA HIS A 96 17.46 -12.07 13.95
C HIS A 96 15.98 -11.93 14.29
N THR A 97 15.16 -11.34 13.41
CA THR A 97 13.75 -11.05 13.69
C THR A 97 12.81 -12.18 13.26
N HIS A 98 13.02 -13.39 13.78
CA HIS A 98 12.36 -14.60 13.28
C HIS A 98 10.82 -14.60 13.38
N ALA A 99 10.28 -13.77 14.27
CA ALA A 99 8.87 -13.64 14.53
C ALA A 99 8.18 -12.58 13.66
N LEU A 100 8.93 -11.82 12.86
CA LEU A 100 8.46 -10.69 12.08
C LEU A 100 7.41 -11.12 11.05
N SER A 101 6.26 -10.45 11.08
CA SER A 101 5.16 -10.66 10.13
C SER A 101 4.75 -9.39 9.41
N HIS A 102 5.03 -8.22 9.98
CA HIS A 102 4.70 -6.92 9.37
C HIS A 102 5.96 -6.06 9.29
N LEU A 103 6.34 -5.69 8.07
CA LEU A 103 7.53 -4.86 7.85
C LEU A 103 7.15 -3.63 7.04
N ARG A 104 7.55 -2.44 7.51
CA ARG A 104 7.47 -1.19 6.77
C ARG A 104 8.83 -0.54 6.71
N ILE A 105 9.37 -0.39 5.51
CA ILE A 105 10.64 0.27 5.29
C ILE A 105 10.38 1.41 4.32
N LYS A 106 10.55 2.63 4.83
CA LYS A 106 10.42 3.85 4.05
C LYS A 106 11.80 4.46 3.89
N LEU A 107 12.38 4.21 2.73
CA LEU A 107 13.69 4.71 2.37
C LEU A 107 13.60 6.11 1.72
N PRO A 108 14.72 6.85 1.61
CA PRO A 108 14.77 8.11 0.89
C PRO A 108 14.29 7.99 -0.56
N LEU A 109 13.83 9.11 -1.15
CA LEU A 109 13.19 9.15 -2.47
C LEU A 109 14.11 8.67 -3.60
N ASN A 110 15.39 9.00 -3.52
CA ASN A 110 16.39 8.60 -4.50
C ASN A 110 17.02 7.26 -4.10
N LYS A 111 17.60 6.55 -5.07
CA LYS A 111 18.45 5.39 -4.78
C LYS A 111 19.70 5.82 -3.99
N PRO A 112 20.24 4.97 -3.10
CA PRO A 112 21.51 5.24 -2.44
C PRO A 112 22.63 5.30 -3.47
N GLU A 113 23.63 6.16 -3.23
CA GLU A 113 24.86 6.22 -4.04
C GLU A 113 25.74 4.98 -3.79
N ASP A 114 25.63 4.36 -2.62
CA ASP A 114 26.28 3.11 -2.30
C ASP A 114 25.47 1.92 -2.83
N ASP A 115 25.97 1.34 -3.92
CA ASP A 115 25.36 0.19 -4.60
C ASP A 115 25.26 -1.06 -3.71
N SER A 116 25.90 -1.11 -2.54
CA SER A 116 25.85 -2.26 -1.64
C SER A 116 24.60 -2.30 -0.74
N VAL A 117 23.95 -1.17 -0.51
CA VAL A 117 22.83 -1.05 0.46
C VAL A 117 21.59 -1.81 -0.02
N LEU A 118 21.15 -1.57 -1.26
CA LEU A 118 19.93 -2.20 -1.79
C LEU A 118 20.06 -3.72 -1.94
N PRO A 119 21.15 -4.29 -2.48
CA PRO A 119 21.31 -5.74 -2.54
C PRO A 119 21.25 -6.41 -1.16
N GLN A 120 21.83 -5.79 -0.13
CA GLN A 120 21.80 -6.34 1.23
C GLN A 120 20.41 -6.29 1.85
N LEU A 121 19.70 -5.17 1.72
CA LEU A 121 18.31 -5.09 2.19
C LEU A 121 17.39 -6.04 1.42
N ASN A 122 17.51 -6.12 0.08
CA ASN A 122 16.76 -7.08 -0.71
C ASN A 122 17.03 -8.52 -0.26
N ARG A 123 18.29 -8.88 0.00
CA ARG A 123 18.64 -10.22 0.50
C ARG A 123 17.99 -10.49 1.86
N ALA A 124 18.04 -9.52 2.78
CA ALA A 124 17.47 -9.67 4.12
C ALA A 124 15.94 -9.83 4.08
N ILE A 125 15.24 -9.00 3.29
CA ILE A 125 13.76 -9.07 3.14
C ILE A 125 13.32 -10.40 2.51
N ARG A 126 14.12 -10.94 1.59
CA ARG A 126 13.85 -12.23 0.93
C ARG A 126 14.28 -13.46 1.74
N SER A 127 14.92 -13.25 2.89
CA SER A 127 15.39 -14.37 3.71
C SER A 127 14.21 -15.21 4.23
N ASP A 128 14.51 -16.47 4.53
CA ASP A 128 13.56 -17.42 5.11
C ASP A 128 13.52 -17.35 6.65
N HIS A 129 14.23 -16.39 7.24
CA HIS A 129 14.31 -16.17 8.69
C HIS A 129 12.96 -15.81 9.31
N PHE A 130 12.10 -15.13 8.54
CA PHE A 130 10.76 -14.73 8.95
C PHE A 130 9.77 -14.97 7.81
N ARG A 131 8.48 -14.77 8.09
CA ARG A 131 7.40 -14.99 7.13
C ARG A 131 6.49 -13.78 7.13
N LEU A 132 6.69 -12.89 6.15
CA LEU A 132 5.91 -11.67 6.06
C LEU A 132 4.46 -11.97 5.66
N VAL A 133 3.55 -11.29 6.34
CA VAL A 133 2.12 -11.18 6.02
C VAL A 133 1.86 -9.86 5.29
N SER A 134 2.50 -8.77 5.74
CA SER A 134 2.45 -7.49 5.05
C SER A 134 3.83 -6.86 4.90
N LEU A 135 4.10 -6.27 3.75
CA LEU A 135 5.31 -5.52 3.47
C LEU A 135 4.97 -4.15 2.88
N TYR A 136 5.58 -3.10 3.41
CA TYR A 136 5.65 -1.78 2.79
C TYR A 136 7.11 -1.48 2.43
N CYS A 137 7.39 -1.19 1.16
CA CYS A 137 8.75 -0.90 0.70
C CYS A 137 8.74 0.10 -0.47
N ASN A 138 9.91 0.59 -0.90
CA ASN A 138 10.02 1.47 -2.07
C ASN A 138 10.05 0.69 -3.39
N ASP A 139 9.68 1.35 -4.49
CA ASP A 139 9.63 0.81 -5.86
C ASP A 139 10.97 0.28 -6.44
N TYR A 140 12.10 0.67 -5.85
CA TYR A 140 13.43 0.22 -6.24
C TYR A 140 13.90 -1.08 -5.58
N PHE A 141 13.09 -1.69 -4.70
CA PHE A 141 13.31 -3.07 -4.27
C PHE A 141 13.03 -4.06 -5.42
N ASP A 142 13.58 -5.27 -5.32
CA ASP A 142 13.27 -6.37 -6.23
C ASP A 142 11.92 -6.99 -5.87
N ILE A 143 10.86 -6.31 -6.31
CA ILE A 143 9.47 -6.69 -6.04
C ILE A 143 9.18 -8.13 -6.52
N VAL A 144 9.75 -8.52 -7.66
CA VAL A 144 9.52 -9.84 -8.25
C VAL A 144 10.10 -10.93 -7.36
N GLU A 145 11.38 -10.80 -7.00
CA GLU A 145 12.03 -11.78 -6.14
C GLU A 145 11.44 -11.79 -4.72
N ILE A 146 10.97 -10.65 -4.20
CA ILE A 146 10.28 -10.58 -2.90
C ILE A 146 9.00 -11.41 -2.91
N ILE A 147 8.14 -11.25 -3.92
CA ILE A 147 6.88 -12.01 -4.03
C ILE A 147 7.18 -13.51 -4.09
N GLN A 148 8.18 -13.93 -4.86
CA GLN A 148 8.57 -15.34 -5.01
C GLN A 148 9.10 -15.94 -3.69
N ASN A 149 9.85 -15.18 -2.90
CA ASN A 149 10.51 -15.68 -1.69
C ASN A 149 9.65 -15.54 -0.42
N GLN A 150 8.54 -14.79 -0.46
CA GLN A 150 7.62 -14.59 0.67
C GLN A 150 6.23 -15.18 0.39
N PRO A 151 6.07 -16.52 0.42
CA PRO A 151 4.82 -17.19 0.02
C PRO A 151 3.63 -16.93 0.95
N ARG A 152 3.85 -16.33 2.12
CA ARG A 152 2.78 -15.95 3.07
C ARG A 152 2.38 -14.48 2.96
N LEU A 153 3.00 -13.73 2.06
CA LEU A 153 2.71 -12.33 1.86
C LEU A 153 1.27 -12.19 1.36
N GLN A 154 0.46 -11.43 2.10
CA GLN A 154 -0.93 -11.14 1.78
C GLN A 154 -1.11 -9.72 1.24
N LEU A 155 -0.30 -8.78 1.71
CA LEU A 155 -0.31 -7.38 1.30
C LEU A 155 1.10 -6.90 0.99
N LEU A 156 1.30 -6.34 -0.20
CA LEU A 156 2.50 -5.64 -0.62
C LEU A 156 2.13 -4.22 -1.01
N ALA A 157 2.51 -3.26 -0.18
CA ALA A 157 2.38 -1.84 -0.44
C ALA A 157 3.72 -1.26 -0.89
N ILE A 158 3.70 -0.43 -1.92
CA ILE A 158 4.89 0.09 -2.58
C ILE A 158 4.83 1.61 -2.57
N TYR A 159 5.79 2.26 -1.92
CA TYR A 159 5.98 3.70 -2.02
C TYR A 159 6.62 4.00 -3.38
N THR A 160 5.86 4.60 -4.29
CA THR A 160 6.31 4.93 -5.64
C THR A 160 6.83 6.37 -5.69
N ASN A 161 7.84 6.59 -6.54
CA ASN A 161 8.46 7.91 -6.74
C ASN A 161 8.39 8.32 -8.22
N GLY A 162 7.20 8.29 -8.83
CA GLY A 162 7.01 8.77 -10.21
C GLY A 162 6.17 7.86 -11.09
N GLY A 163 5.08 7.31 -10.55
CA GLY A 163 4.06 6.61 -11.30
C GLY A 163 4.19 5.08 -11.34
N ASP A 164 3.09 4.45 -11.72
CA ASP A 164 2.91 3.00 -11.68
C ASP A 164 3.52 2.24 -12.89
N THR A 165 4.03 2.94 -13.91
CA THR A 165 4.40 2.31 -15.19
C THR A 165 5.52 1.26 -15.04
N GLU A 166 6.54 1.57 -14.22
CA GLU A 166 7.66 0.66 -13.97
C GLU A 166 7.20 -0.58 -13.19
N LEU A 167 6.41 -0.37 -12.15
CA LEU A 167 5.83 -1.42 -11.33
C LEU A 167 4.95 -2.33 -12.20
N LEU A 168 4.05 -1.74 -12.98
CA LEU A 168 3.16 -2.47 -13.86
C LEU A 168 3.94 -3.36 -14.84
N ARG A 169 5.02 -2.87 -15.44
CA ARG A 169 5.87 -3.67 -16.33
C ARG A 169 6.50 -4.87 -15.63
N LYS A 170 6.97 -4.69 -14.39
CA LYS A 170 7.49 -5.79 -13.56
C LYS A 170 6.40 -6.82 -13.27
N LEU A 171 5.20 -6.39 -12.95
CA LEU A 171 4.05 -7.28 -12.68
C LEU A 171 3.59 -8.04 -13.93
N ILE A 172 3.55 -7.40 -15.10
CA ILE A 172 3.23 -8.04 -16.38
C ILE A 172 4.26 -9.12 -16.71
N SER A 173 5.55 -8.80 -16.54
CA SER A 173 6.64 -9.76 -16.74
C SER A 173 6.47 -10.98 -15.83
N LEU A 174 6.20 -10.74 -14.54
CA LEU A 174 6.04 -11.80 -13.55
C LEU A 174 4.81 -12.68 -13.79
N ARG A 175 3.67 -12.09 -14.16
CA ARG A 175 2.46 -12.82 -14.58
C ARG A 175 2.75 -13.73 -15.79
N SER A 176 3.59 -13.27 -16.71
CA SER A 176 3.94 -14.01 -17.93
C SER A 176 4.87 -15.18 -17.63
N SER A 177 5.81 -15.03 -16.69
CA SER A 177 6.69 -16.12 -16.26
C SER A 177 6.01 -17.14 -15.34
N GLU A 178 5.04 -16.71 -14.54
CA GLU A 178 4.40 -17.56 -13.52
C GLU A 178 2.86 -17.40 -13.51
N PRO A 179 2.15 -17.92 -14.52
CA PRO A 179 0.71 -17.73 -14.65
C PRO A 179 -0.11 -18.39 -13.53
N THR A 180 0.50 -19.33 -12.80
CA THR A 180 -0.16 -20.06 -11.70
C THR A 180 0.21 -19.54 -10.31
N ALA A 181 1.09 -18.55 -10.20
CA ALA A 181 1.49 -17.98 -8.92
C ALA A 181 0.32 -17.29 -8.22
N SER A 182 0.35 -17.32 -6.89
CA SER A 182 -0.58 -16.57 -6.05
C SER A 182 0.08 -15.26 -5.64
N PHE A 183 -0.40 -14.15 -6.18
CA PHE A 183 0.10 -12.83 -5.81
C PHE A 183 -0.60 -12.28 -4.56
N PRO A 184 0.13 -11.55 -3.70
CA PRO A 184 -0.48 -10.76 -2.63
C PRO A 184 -1.39 -9.68 -3.22
N ILE A 185 -2.18 -9.03 -2.38
CA ILE A 185 -2.76 -7.72 -2.71
C ILE A 185 -1.60 -6.75 -2.94
N ILE A 186 -1.55 -6.14 -4.12
CA ILE A 186 -0.51 -5.17 -4.48
C ILE A 186 -1.12 -3.78 -4.53
N VAL A 187 -0.49 -2.85 -3.83
CA VAL A 187 -0.90 -1.46 -3.72
C VAL A 187 0.33 -0.58 -3.97
N ALA A 188 0.22 0.42 -4.82
CA ALA A 188 1.16 1.51 -4.91
C ALA A 188 0.60 2.73 -4.19
N LEU A 189 1.48 3.46 -3.50
CA LEU A 189 1.19 4.63 -2.70
C LEU A 189 1.97 5.79 -3.29
N GLU A 190 1.25 6.71 -3.91
CA GLU A 190 1.79 7.90 -4.53
C GLU A 190 1.42 9.12 -3.69
N ARG A 191 2.19 10.18 -3.87
CA ARG A 191 1.95 11.47 -3.22
C ARG A 191 1.84 12.52 -4.32
N GLU A 192 0.61 12.90 -4.61
CA GLU A 192 0.31 13.92 -5.62
C GLU A 192 0.26 15.33 -4.99
N SER A 193 -0.06 15.44 -3.69
CA SER A 193 -0.07 16.73 -2.99
C SER A 193 1.24 17.11 -2.29
N PHE A 194 1.34 18.39 -1.93
CA PHE A 194 2.39 18.92 -1.05
C PHE A 194 2.19 18.53 0.43
N LEU A 195 1.07 17.90 0.79
CA LEU A 195 0.77 17.46 2.15
C LEU A 195 1.56 16.18 2.50
N PRO A 196 1.81 15.89 3.79
CA PRO A 196 2.62 14.74 4.20
C PRO A 196 1.82 13.42 4.20
N PHE A 197 0.97 13.19 3.21
CA PHE A 197 0.13 11.98 3.12
C PHE A 197 0.25 11.35 1.75
N TYR A 198 -0.02 10.05 1.68
CA TYR A 198 -0.25 9.36 0.41
C TYR A 198 -1.73 9.48 0.07
N ASP A 199 -2.05 10.43 -0.79
CA ASP A 199 -3.40 10.80 -1.21
C ASP A 199 -3.87 10.03 -2.45
N HIS A 200 -2.95 9.37 -3.14
CA HIS A 200 -3.24 8.53 -4.30
C HIS A 200 -2.79 7.08 -4.03
N ILE A 201 -3.76 6.16 -4.14
CA ILE A 201 -3.50 4.72 -4.11
C ILE A 201 -3.78 4.08 -5.47
N SER A 202 -2.91 3.17 -5.88
CA SER A 202 -3.07 2.37 -7.09
C SER A 202 -3.18 0.90 -6.71
N VAL A 203 -4.26 0.23 -7.11
CA VAL A 203 -4.49 -1.18 -6.83
C VAL A 203 -4.44 -2.01 -8.10
N PHE A 204 -3.89 -3.23 -7.99
CA PHE A 204 -3.66 -4.11 -9.14
C PHE A 204 -4.47 -5.43 -9.08
N PRO A 205 -5.82 -5.39 -9.05
CA PRO A 205 -6.66 -6.59 -8.95
C PRO A 205 -6.39 -7.67 -10.00
N THR A 206 -5.95 -7.29 -11.21
CA THR A 206 -5.63 -8.24 -12.29
C THR A 206 -4.59 -9.28 -11.91
N PHE A 207 -3.66 -8.92 -11.04
CA PHE A 207 -2.58 -9.82 -10.62
C PHE A 207 -2.95 -10.61 -9.37
N CYS A 208 -3.87 -10.10 -8.55
CA CYS A 208 -4.19 -10.66 -7.24
C CYS A 208 -5.14 -11.88 -7.36
N ARG A 209 -4.87 -12.94 -6.60
CA ARG A 209 -5.83 -14.06 -6.41
C ARG A 209 -6.77 -13.89 -5.23
N ALA A 210 -6.48 -12.95 -4.34
CA ALA A 210 -7.37 -12.60 -3.24
C ALA A 210 -8.76 -12.22 -3.79
N LEU A 211 -9.79 -12.43 -2.98
CA LEU A 211 -11.13 -11.92 -3.31
C LEU A 211 -11.00 -10.41 -3.55
N ARG A 212 -11.42 -9.94 -4.73
CA ARG A 212 -11.29 -8.53 -5.12
C ARG A 212 -11.96 -7.59 -4.11
N SER A 213 -12.99 -8.06 -3.42
CA SER A 213 -13.67 -7.36 -2.31
C SER A 213 -12.80 -7.19 -1.04
N ALA A 214 -11.72 -7.95 -0.88
CA ALA A 214 -10.83 -7.82 0.27
C ALA A 214 -9.78 -6.72 0.10
N ILE A 215 -9.57 -6.19 -1.12
CA ILE A 215 -8.47 -5.27 -1.43
C ILE A 215 -8.56 -3.99 -0.57
N PHE A 216 -9.61 -3.19 -0.75
CA PHE A 216 -9.74 -1.91 -0.05
C PHE A 216 -9.88 -2.05 1.48
N PRO A 217 -10.67 -3.00 2.03
CA PRO A 217 -10.71 -3.23 3.47
C PRO A 217 -9.35 -3.61 4.05
N SER A 218 -8.57 -4.44 3.36
CA SER A 218 -7.23 -4.82 3.79
C SER A 218 -6.25 -3.65 3.76
N CYS A 219 -6.37 -2.76 2.77
CA CYS A 219 -5.60 -1.52 2.70
C CYS A 219 -5.92 -0.62 3.90
N ALA A 220 -7.21 -0.35 4.13
CA ALA A 220 -7.66 0.51 5.23
C ALA A 220 -7.27 -0.06 6.60
N GLU A 221 -7.47 -1.36 6.85
CA GLU A 221 -7.03 -2.01 8.09
C GLU A 221 -5.52 -1.87 8.29
N SER A 222 -4.74 -2.04 7.23
CA SER A 222 -3.30 -1.84 7.31
C SER A 222 -2.94 -0.36 7.56
N PHE A 223 -3.62 0.62 6.97
CA PHE A 223 -3.36 2.04 7.23
C PHE A 223 -3.62 2.41 8.70
N LEU A 224 -4.63 1.83 9.35
CA LEU A 224 -4.86 2.00 10.80
C LEU A 224 -3.72 1.44 11.67
N GLN A 225 -2.89 0.56 11.10
CA GLN A 225 -1.68 0.06 11.73
C GLN A 225 -0.44 0.88 11.31
N ASP A 226 -0.60 2.11 10.84
CA ASP A 226 0.52 3.02 10.61
C ASP A 226 0.91 3.82 11.85
N ASP A 227 2.06 3.48 12.42
CA ASP A 227 2.70 4.24 13.51
C ASP A 227 3.86 5.11 12.99
N SER A 228 3.85 5.41 11.68
CA SER A 228 4.78 6.32 11.04
C SER A 228 4.62 7.76 11.55
N ARG A 229 5.74 8.48 11.69
CA ARG A 229 5.75 9.91 12.09
C ARG A 229 5.96 10.84 10.89
N GLY A 230 6.51 10.30 9.79
CA GLY A 230 6.81 11.01 8.55
C GLY A 230 5.59 11.18 7.64
N LEU A 231 5.68 10.75 6.37
CA LEU A 231 4.45 10.67 5.57
C LEU A 231 3.65 9.44 5.96
N VAL A 232 2.36 9.65 6.18
CA VAL A 232 1.43 8.66 6.71
C VAL A 232 0.50 8.19 5.60
N ALA A 233 0.24 6.88 5.57
CA ALA A 233 -0.88 6.35 4.81
C ALA A 233 -2.14 6.44 5.70
N SER A 234 -3.06 7.33 5.35
CA SER A 234 -4.28 7.60 6.13
C SER A 234 -5.51 7.37 5.28
N VAL A 235 -6.49 6.66 5.84
CA VAL A 235 -7.78 6.40 5.20
C VAL A 235 -8.51 7.69 4.85
N ASP A 236 -8.43 8.68 5.73
CA ASP A 236 -9.14 9.95 5.60
C ASP A 236 -8.44 10.93 4.65
N GLU A 237 -7.29 10.56 4.08
CA GLU A 237 -6.50 11.44 3.20
C GLU A 237 -6.42 10.90 1.75
N VAL A 238 -6.94 9.70 1.48
CA VAL A 238 -6.99 9.15 0.12
C VAL A 238 -8.10 9.83 -0.67
N SER A 239 -7.73 10.72 -1.57
CA SER A 239 -8.64 11.41 -2.50
C SER A 239 -8.64 10.80 -3.90
N GLN A 240 -7.59 10.06 -4.27
CA GLN A 240 -7.43 9.50 -5.60
C GLN A 240 -7.19 7.99 -5.54
N VAL A 241 -7.88 7.26 -6.42
CA VAL A 241 -7.71 5.80 -6.56
C VAL A 241 -7.51 5.45 -8.03
N SER A 242 -6.48 4.68 -8.35
CA SER A 242 -6.32 4.01 -9.64
C SER A 242 -6.56 2.51 -9.51
N ILE A 243 -7.33 1.93 -10.42
CA ILE A 243 -7.64 0.50 -10.44
C ILE A 243 -7.20 -0.11 -11.77
N TYR A 244 -6.25 -1.06 -11.70
CA TYR A 244 -5.72 -1.75 -12.88
C TYR A 244 -6.42 -3.09 -13.11
N LEU A 245 -7.16 -3.18 -14.21
CA LEU A 245 -8.03 -4.30 -14.59
C LEU A 245 -7.66 -4.85 -15.97
N ALA A 246 -7.83 -6.16 -16.15
CA ALA A 246 -7.66 -6.78 -17.47
C ALA A 246 -8.81 -6.34 -18.41
N GLU A 247 -10.02 -6.34 -17.87
CA GLU A 247 -11.26 -6.01 -18.56
C GLU A 247 -12.30 -5.53 -17.55
N LEU A 248 -13.32 -4.81 -18.04
CA LEU A 248 -14.41 -4.26 -17.24
C LEU A 248 -15.66 -5.17 -17.20
N SER A 249 -15.64 -6.27 -17.95
CA SER A 249 -16.80 -7.06 -18.38
C SER A 249 -17.58 -7.80 -17.28
N THR A 250 -17.25 -7.64 -16.01
CA THR A 250 -18.00 -8.25 -14.89
C THR A 250 -18.61 -7.18 -13.97
N PRO A 251 -19.82 -6.65 -14.29
CA PRO A 251 -20.44 -5.54 -13.57
C PRO A 251 -20.51 -5.73 -12.05
N GLY A 252 -20.87 -6.94 -11.59
CA GLY A 252 -20.98 -7.23 -10.16
C GLY A 252 -19.65 -7.08 -9.40
N ILE A 253 -18.53 -7.47 -10.03
CA ILE A 253 -17.20 -7.38 -9.40
C ILE A 253 -16.79 -5.92 -9.24
N ILE A 254 -17.00 -5.10 -10.27
CA ILE A 254 -16.65 -3.68 -10.22
C ILE A 254 -17.52 -2.95 -9.22
N HIS A 255 -18.82 -3.21 -9.21
CA HIS A 255 -19.74 -2.65 -8.24
C HIS A 255 -19.32 -2.96 -6.79
N ASP A 256 -19.03 -4.23 -6.47
CA ASP A 256 -18.59 -4.60 -5.12
C ASP A 256 -17.26 -3.94 -4.75
N MET A 257 -16.32 -3.86 -5.70
CA MET A 257 -15.02 -3.23 -5.49
C MET A 257 -15.14 -1.70 -5.26
N LEU A 258 -15.97 -0.99 -6.03
CA LEU A 258 -16.23 0.44 -5.82
C LEU A 258 -16.99 0.70 -4.51
N ARG A 259 -17.90 -0.21 -4.13
CA ARG A 259 -18.58 -0.13 -2.84
C ARG A 259 -17.60 -0.29 -1.68
N ASP A 260 -16.69 -1.25 -1.77
CA ASP A 260 -15.66 -1.47 -0.75
C ASP A 260 -14.64 -0.33 -0.71
N MET A 261 -14.29 0.24 -1.87
CA MET A 261 -13.49 1.47 -1.99
C MET A 261 -14.16 2.62 -1.25
N ALA A 262 -15.41 2.96 -1.59
CA ALA A 262 -16.13 4.09 -0.99
C ALA A 262 -16.33 3.94 0.52
N ARG A 263 -16.48 2.71 1.02
CA ARG A 263 -16.55 2.42 2.47
C ARG A 263 -15.20 2.57 3.16
N SER A 264 -14.12 2.17 2.48
CA SER A 264 -12.77 2.14 3.05
C SER A 264 -12.07 3.48 2.93
N PHE A 265 -12.44 4.30 1.94
CA PHE A 265 -11.82 5.58 1.59
C PHE A 265 -12.95 6.56 1.17
N PRO A 266 -13.61 7.22 2.14
CA PRO A 266 -14.82 7.99 1.87
C PRO A 266 -14.58 9.30 1.11
N LEU A 267 -13.33 9.79 1.04
CA LEU A 267 -12.99 11.06 0.38
C LEU A 267 -12.50 10.90 -1.06
N VAL A 268 -12.65 9.71 -1.66
CA VAL A 268 -12.25 9.48 -3.05
C VAL A 268 -13.11 10.35 -3.98
N SER A 269 -12.46 11.36 -4.55
CA SER A 269 -13.04 12.29 -5.53
C SER A 269 -12.51 12.04 -6.95
N TRP A 270 -11.38 11.35 -7.08
CA TRP A 270 -10.78 11.02 -8.36
C TRP A 270 -10.60 9.52 -8.52
N LEU A 271 -11.28 8.92 -9.51
CA LEU A 271 -11.15 7.51 -9.87
C LEU A 271 -10.54 7.34 -11.26
N ASN A 272 -9.42 6.62 -11.32
CA ASN A 272 -8.83 6.15 -12.55
C ASN A 272 -9.08 4.65 -12.75
N ILE A 273 -9.58 4.25 -13.91
CA ILE A 273 -9.76 2.85 -14.31
C ILE A 273 -8.82 2.57 -15.49
N ALA A 274 -7.77 1.80 -15.20
CA ALA A 274 -6.77 1.40 -16.18
C ALA A 274 -7.10 0.00 -16.73
N LEU A 275 -7.22 -0.13 -18.06
CA LEU A 275 -7.64 -1.37 -18.73
C LEU A 275 -6.51 -2.01 -19.56
N GLU A 276 -6.47 -3.35 -19.58
CA GLU A 276 -5.60 -4.13 -20.48
C GLU A 276 -6.17 -4.26 -21.88
N SER A 277 -7.46 -4.61 -21.96
CA SER A 277 -8.18 -4.73 -23.22
C SER A 277 -9.02 -3.48 -23.47
N PRO A 278 -9.08 -3.01 -24.73
CA PRO A 278 -9.94 -1.91 -25.15
C PRO A 278 -11.43 -2.29 -25.21
N ASP A 279 -11.76 -3.57 -25.03
CA ASP A 279 -13.13 -4.08 -25.16
C ASP A 279 -13.99 -3.51 -24.03
N ILE A 280 -14.55 -2.35 -24.34
CA ILE A 280 -15.38 -1.59 -23.44
C ILE A 280 -16.82 -1.86 -23.81
N TYR A 281 -17.48 -2.55 -22.89
CA TYR A 281 -18.91 -2.47 -22.74
C TYR A 281 -19.15 -1.98 -21.31
N TYR A 282 -19.88 -0.86 -21.17
CA TYR A 282 -20.20 -0.24 -19.87
C TYR A 282 -21.66 -0.50 -19.42
N PRO A 283 -22.24 -1.70 -19.56
CA PRO A 283 -23.60 -1.90 -19.11
C PRO A 283 -23.61 -1.74 -17.59
N ASP A 284 -24.57 -0.98 -17.08
CA ASP A 284 -24.81 -0.82 -15.64
C ASP A 284 -23.64 -0.21 -14.85
N PHE A 285 -22.68 0.44 -15.53
CA PHE A 285 -21.59 1.13 -14.84
C PHE A 285 -22.11 2.30 -14.00
N ALA A 286 -23.20 2.96 -14.42
CA ALA A 286 -23.91 3.97 -13.63
C ALA A 286 -24.33 3.44 -12.25
N ALA A 287 -24.89 2.22 -12.18
CA ALA A 287 -25.26 1.60 -10.90
C ALA A 287 -24.02 1.32 -10.02
N SER A 288 -22.88 1.03 -10.64
CA SER A 288 -21.60 0.89 -9.93
C SER A 288 -21.07 2.21 -9.39
N LEU A 289 -21.21 3.31 -10.13
CA LEU A 289 -20.79 4.64 -9.70
C LEU A 289 -21.67 5.21 -8.59
N SER A 290 -22.95 4.85 -8.54
CA SER A 290 -23.90 5.36 -7.53
C SER A 290 -23.48 5.10 -6.06
N VAL A 291 -22.55 4.18 -5.82
CA VAL A 291 -22.02 3.90 -4.48
C VAL A 291 -20.88 4.84 -4.07
N VAL A 292 -20.30 5.58 -5.01
CA VAL A 292 -19.19 6.53 -4.78
C VAL A 292 -19.77 7.95 -4.81
N THR A 293 -20.06 8.48 -3.63
CA THR A 293 -20.86 9.70 -3.48
C THR A 293 -20.10 11.00 -3.73
N ASN A 294 -18.78 11.00 -3.52
CA ASN A 294 -17.94 12.21 -3.63
C ASN A 294 -17.13 12.25 -4.93
N LEU A 295 -17.42 11.38 -5.90
CA LEU A 295 -16.63 11.26 -7.12
C LEU A 295 -16.87 12.48 -8.02
N THR A 296 -15.79 13.18 -8.36
CA THR A 296 -15.81 14.37 -9.21
C THR A 296 -15.17 14.13 -10.57
N GLU A 297 -14.16 13.26 -10.63
CA GLU A 297 -13.38 12.96 -11.83
C GLU A 297 -13.29 11.44 -12.06
N LEU A 298 -13.63 11.00 -13.28
CA LEU A 298 -13.57 9.60 -13.70
C LEU A 298 -12.75 9.45 -14.98
N HIS A 299 -11.59 8.82 -14.91
CA HIS A 299 -10.71 8.66 -16.07
C HIS A 299 -10.51 7.19 -16.43
N PHE A 300 -10.68 6.88 -17.71
CA PHE A 300 -10.32 5.60 -18.30
C PHE A 300 -9.05 5.75 -19.11
N HIS A 301 -8.08 4.86 -18.91
CA HIS A 301 -6.89 4.81 -19.76
C HIS A 301 -6.43 3.38 -20.02
N MET A 302 -5.72 3.18 -21.12
CA MET A 302 -5.08 1.90 -21.41
C MET A 302 -3.77 1.82 -20.65
N TRP A 303 -3.51 0.69 -20.01
CA TRP A 303 -2.27 0.49 -19.27
C TRP A 303 -1.05 0.25 -20.21
N ASN A 304 -1.31 -0.04 -21.49
CA ASN A 304 -0.34 -0.26 -22.56
C ASN A 304 -0.52 0.85 -23.61
N ASN A 305 0.32 1.89 -23.55
CA ASN A 305 0.26 3.06 -24.44
C ASN A 305 0.50 2.77 -25.96
N GLY A 306 0.61 1.50 -26.35
CA GLY A 306 1.04 1.06 -27.68
C GLY A 306 -0.02 1.18 -28.77
N GLU A 307 -1.32 1.17 -28.44
CA GLU A 307 -2.39 1.13 -29.43
C GLU A 307 -3.39 2.28 -29.23
N LYS A 308 -3.06 3.43 -29.82
CA LYS A 308 -3.98 4.60 -29.88
C LYS A 308 -5.10 4.44 -30.92
N ASN A 309 -5.14 3.31 -31.64
CA ASN A 309 -6.02 3.11 -32.80
C ASN A 309 -7.21 2.19 -32.47
N HIS A 310 -7.75 2.26 -31.26
CA HIS A 310 -9.01 1.56 -30.98
C HIS A 310 -10.17 2.31 -31.61
N PRO A 311 -11.14 1.60 -32.24
CA PRO A 311 -12.39 2.19 -32.67
C PRO A 311 -13.15 2.61 -31.40
N GLY A 312 -12.86 3.80 -30.92
CA GLY A 312 -13.44 4.35 -29.70
C GLY A 312 -14.94 4.52 -29.83
N LEU A 313 -15.59 4.76 -28.69
CA LEU A 313 -16.98 5.18 -28.65
C LEU A 313 -17.17 6.42 -29.51
N SER A 314 -18.27 6.47 -30.27
CA SER A 314 -18.65 7.69 -30.96
C SER A 314 -18.86 8.83 -29.96
N HIS A 315 -18.69 10.06 -30.42
CA HIS A 315 -18.91 11.27 -29.59
C HIS A 315 -20.28 11.24 -28.88
N VAL A 316 -21.34 10.89 -29.61
CA VAL A 316 -22.71 10.77 -29.07
C VAL A 316 -22.80 9.71 -27.96
N GLN A 317 -22.13 8.56 -28.12
CA GLN A 317 -22.12 7.53 -27.08
C GLN A 317 -21.38 7.99 -25.83
N LYS A 318 -20.24 8.67 -25.98
CA LYS A 318 -19.50 9.22 -24.83
C LYS A 318 -20.34 10.23 -24.06
N GLN A 319 -21.01 11.14 -24.76
CA GLN A 319 -21.89 12.14 -24.13
C GLN A 319 -23.07 11.48 -23.41
N THR A 320 -23.66 10.45 -24.03
CA THR A 320 -24.74 9.66 -23.42
C THR A 320 -24.27 8.99 -22.12
N TYR A 321 -23.09 8.36 -22.12
CA TYR A 321 -22.54 7.74 -20.92
C TYR A 321 -22.18 8.76 -19.84
N ALA A 322 -21.54 9.88 -20.21
CA ALA A 322 -21.19 10.93 -19.25
C ALA A 322 -22.45 11.50 -18.56
N GLN A 323 -23.54 11.71 -19.31
CA GLN A 323 -24.82 12.11 -18.75
C GLN A 323 -25.40 11.04 -17.80
N GLU A 324 -25.48 9.78 -18.24
CA GLU A 324 -26.00 8.67 -17.42
C GLU A 324 -25.21 8.51 -16.11
N TRP A 325 -23.88 8.60 -16.18
CA TRP A 325 -23.00 8.50 -15.03
C TRP A 325 -23.11 9.72 -14.12
N GLY A 326 -23.26 10.92 -14.68
CA GLY A 326 -23.51 12.15 -13.94
C GLY A 326 -24.87 12.18 -13.23
N GLU A 327 -25.88 11.49 -13.76
CA GLU A 327 -27.16 11.30 -13.07
C GLU A 327 -27.03 10.34 -11.88
N ALA A 328 -26.19 9.29 -12.00
CA ALA A 328 -25.93 8.34 -10.93
C ALA A 328 -24.96 8.87 -9.85
N CYS A 329 -24.05 9.77 -10.24
CA CYS A 329 -23.08 10.41 -9.36
C CYS A 329 -23.14 11.94 -9.56
N PRO A 330 -23.95 12.67 -8.76
CA PRO A 330 -24.28 14.08 -9.04
C PRO A 330 -23.07 15.04 -9.05
N ASP A 331 -22.05 14.73 -8.26
CA ASP A 331 -20.83 15.54 -8.12
C ASP A 331 -19.81 15.28 -9.25
N LEU A 332 -20.05 14.26 -10.09
CA LEU A 332 -19.23 13.97 -11.25
C LEU A 332 -19.37 15.11 -12.26
N PHE A 333 -18.24 15.76 -12.54
CA PHE A 333 -18.19 16.86 -13.50
C PHE A 333 -17.25 16.59 -14.67
N GLN A 334 -16.37 15.58 -14.60
CA GLN A 334 -15.41 15.27 -15.65
C GLN A 334 -15.28 13.77 -15.89
N VAL A 335 -15.35 13.38 -17.17
CA VAL A 335 -15.17 12.00 -17.62
C VAL A 335 -14.17 11.96 -18.78
N THR A 336 -13.06 11.24 -18.61
CA THR A 336 -12.08 11.00 -19.66
C THR A 336 -12.18 9.56 -20.16
N PHE A 337 -12.37 9.37 -21.46
CA PHE A 337 -12.48 8.06 -22.10
C PHE A 337 -11.11 7.55 -22.59
N LEU A 338 -11.02 6.24 -22.93
CA LEU A 338 -9.74 5.59 -23.30
C LEU A 338 -8.98 6.27 -24.46
N ASP A 339 -9.68 6.93 -25.37
CA ASP A 339 -9.05 7.63 -26.50
C ASP A 339 -8.55 9.03 -26.15
N GLY A 340 -8.63 9.40 -24.87
CA GLY A 340 -8.21 10.70 -24.35
C GLY A 340 -9.26 11.80 -24.48
N THR A 341 -10.44 11.50 -25.03
CA THR A 341 -11.53 12.48 -25.09
C THR A 341 -12.06 12.73 -23.68
N THR A 342 -12.12 13.99 -23.27
CA THR A 342 -12.72 14.41 -22.01
C THR A 342 -14.05 15.11 -22.27
N ILE A 343 -15.07 14.74 -21.49
CA ILE A 343 -16.36 15.42 -21.45
C ILE A 343 -16.53 16.03 -20.05
N GLU A 344 -16.84 17.32 -20.01
CA GLU A 344 -17.04 18.09 -18.78
C GLU A 344 -18.49 18.56 -18.66
N LYS A 345 -18.95 18.73 -17.43
CA LYS A 345 -20.26 19.25 -17.09
C LYS A 345 -20.17 20.75 -16.83
N ASN A 346 -20.70 21.55 -17.75
CA ASN A 346 -20.75 23.00 -17.67
C ASN A 346 -22.19 23.49 -17.60
N GLU A 347 -22.55 24.24 -16.56
CA GLU A 347 -23.93 24.73 -16.30
C GLU A 347 -25.03 23.63 -16.35
N GLY A 348 -24.65 22.36 -16.16
CA GLY A 348 -25.55 21.21 -16.21
C GLY A 348 -25.60 20.49 -17.56
N GLU A 349 -24.93 21.01 -18.59
CA GLU A 349 -24.77 20.38 -19.90
C GLU A 349 -23.42 19.66 -19.99
N TRP A 350 -23.39 18.49 -20.63
CA TRP A 350 -22.17 17.70 -20.85
C TRP A 350 -21.57 18.04 -22.21
N GLU A 351 -20.41 18.69 -22.20
CA GLU A 351 -19.73 19.23 -23.38
C GLU A 351 -18.33 18.61 -23.52
N THR A 352 -17.81 18.54 -24.75
CA THR A 352 -16.43 18.06 -24.97
C THR A 352 -15.45 19.19 -24.70
N LEU A 353 -14.38 18.89 -23.98
CA LEU A 353 -13.28 19.83 -23.81
C LEU A 353 -12.44 19.83 -25.10
N ASP A 354 -12.37 20.99 -25.76
CA ASP A 354 -11.57 21.22 -26.99
C ASP A 354 -10.05 21.24 -26.75
#